data_AF-A0A966GF92-F1
#
_entry.id   AF-A0A966GF92-F1
#
_cell.length_a   1.000
_cell.length_b   1.000
_cell.length_c   1.000
_cell.angle_alpha   90.00
_cell.angle_beta   90.00
_cell.angle_gamma   90.00
#
_symmetry.space_group_name_H-M   'P 1'
#
loop_
_entity.id
_entity.type
_entity.pdbx_description
1 polymer ?
#
loop_
_entity_poly.entity_id
_entity_poly.type
_entity_poly.pdbx_seq_one_letter_code
_entity_poly.pdbx_strand_id
1 'polypeptide(L)'
;MNFDLSDEHHMFVSAIERFAAPIDVAARRRLRLSPAGYDRARWTQLADMGLIALAAGADAGGLGGSAVDLALVAQAIGAANAPDPLIELGILPALLLERGGAGAALEGVLAGTTIATLAWTERGQRYSLNATGMKADQNADGFALTGEKTMVPGALLADLFIVTADVGGATACFLVPKDAPGLCLRAYRLADGSIAGELTLARTPATARLALDNAGLAAMAADMRLYAAAEMVGLSQRLLDDTLAYVKQREQFGIAIGSFQALQHRLVDCYARQEQSRSMLYRAMLTDRADAATWHRAAAGAKAFIGENSNAIAREAVQMHGGMGITDELAIGHALKRVLVLDRLFGDADTALADYALAA
;
A
#
# COMPACT_ATOMS: atom_id res chain seq x y z
N MET A 1 0.39 -24.48 -14.68
CA MET A 1 0.69 -23.61 -13.52
C MET A 1 0.00 -24.22 -12.32
N ASN A 2 0.74 -24.52 -11.27
CA ASN A 2 0.16 -24.85 -9.97
C ASN A 2 -0.06 -23.53 -9.23
N PHE A 3 -1.29 -23.26 -8.80
CA PHE A 3 -1.65 -22.05 -8.04
C PHE A 3 -1.84 -22.33 -6.54
N ASP A 4 -1.65 -23.59 -6.13
CA ASP A 4 -1.80 -24.00 -4.74
C ASP A 4 -0.67 -23.41 -3.90
N LEU A 5 -1.02 -22.88 -2.73
CA LEU A 5 -0.06 -22.44 -1.74
C LEU A 5 0.55 -23.68 -1.05
N SER A 6 1.81 -23.57 -0.61
CA SER A 6 2.40 -24.59 0.25
C SER A 6 1.72 -24.59 1.63
N ASP A 7 1.86 -25.69 2.37
CA ASP A 7 1.39 -25.76 3.75
C ASP A 7 2.02 -24.66 4.63
N GLU A 8 3.28 -24.30 4.36
CA GLU A 8 3.99 -23.21 5.04
C GLU A 8 3.33 -21.86 4.76
N HIS A 9 3.01 -21.55 3.50
CA HIS A 9 2.28 -20.33 3.14
C HIS A 9 0.89 -20.30 3.81
N HIS A 10 0.18 -21.42 3.87
CA HIS A 10 -1.13 -21.50 4.54
C HIS A 10 -1.04 -21.23 6.06
N MET A 11 -0.06 -21.83 6.74
CA MET A 11 0.18 -21.58 8.17
C MET A 11 0.54 -20.12 8.43
N PHE A 12 1.37 -19.55 7.56
CA PHE A 12 1.82 -18.17 7.64
C PHE A 12 0.66 -17.17 7.43
N VAL A 13 -0.13 -17.33 6.37
CA VAL A 13 -1.34 -16.53 6.12
C VAL A 13 -2.30 -16.61 7.31
N SER A 14 -2.54 -17.82 7.82
CA SER A 14 -3.43 -18.03 8.97
C SER A 14 -2.95 -17.29 10.23
N ALA A 15 -1.64 -17.18 10.44
CA ALA A 15 -1.07 -16.43 11.56
C ALA A 15 -1.29 -14.91 11.39
N ILE A 16 -1.10 -14.41 10.17
CA ILE A 16 -1.34 -12.99 9.85
C ILE A 16 -2.82 -12.64 9.98
N GLU A 17 -3.73 -13.45 9.46
CA GLU A 17 -5.16 -13.19 9.54
C GLU A 17 -5.66 -13.12 10.99
N ARG A 18 -5.13 -13.98 11.87
CA ARG A 18 -5.44 -13.92 13.31
C ARG A 18 -4.98 -12.63 13.98
N PHE A 19 -3.85 -12.07 13.56
CA PHE A 19 -3.35 -10.81 14.10
C PHE A 19 -4.03 -9.59 13.48
N ALA A 20 -4.15 -9.61 12.16
CA ALA A 20 -4.78 -8.57 11.37
C ALA A 20 -6.27 -8.47 11.68
N ALA A 21 -6.84 -9.47 12.39
CA ALA A 21 -8.21 -9.59 12.82
C ALA A 21 -8.95 -8.25 12.93
N PRO A 22 -10.16 -8.15 12.35
CA PRO A 22 -10.81 -6.87 12.15
C PRO A 22 -10.97 -6.13 13.47
N ILE A 23 -10.46 -4.90 13.52
CA ILE A 23 -10.79 -4.03 14.64
C ILE A 23 -12.25 -3.61 14.55
N ASP A 24 -12.91 -3.48 15.69
CA ASP A 24 -14.29 -3.06 15.71
C ASP A 24 -14.47 -1.66 15.09
N VAL A 25 -15.67 -1.40 14.58
CA VAL A 25 -16.00 -0.15 13.88
C VAL A 25 -15.75 1.09 14.77
N ALA A 26 -15.99 1.00 16.07
CA ALA A 26 -15.76 2.11 16.99
C ALA A 26 -14.26 2.37 17.21
N ALA A 27 -13.45 1.32 17.32
CA ALA A 27 -11.99 1.41 17.37
C ALA A 27 -11.43 2.04 16.09
N ARG A 28 -11.91 1.62 14.91
CA ARG A 28 -11.50 2.23 13.63
C ARG A 28 -11.86 3.71 13.57
N ARG A 29 -13.05 4.09 14.03
CA ARG A 29 -13.47 5.51 14.13
C ARG A 29 -12.54 6.29 15.07
N ARG A 30 -12.18 5.74 16.24
CA ARG A 30 -11.24 6.38 17.19
C ARG A 30 -9.86 6.59 16.56
N LEU A 31 -9.31 5.56 15.91
CA LEU A 31 -8.02 5.66 15.22
C LEU A 31 -8.05 6.75 14.14
N ARG A 32 -9.10 6.78 13.33
CA ARG A 32 -9.27 7.80 12.28
C ARG A 32 -9.37 9.21 12.85
N LEU A 33 -9.92 9.40 14.03
CA LEU A 33 -10.02 10.71 14.68
C LEU A 33 -8.74 11.11 15.43
N SER A 34 -7.80 10.18 15.63
CA SER A 34 -6.52 10.48 16.26
C SER A 34 -5.67 11.45 15.40
N PRO A 35 -4.77 12.23 16.01
CA PRO A 35 -3.93 13.18 15.27
C PRO A 35 -3.11 12.53 14.17
N ALA A 36 -2.47 11.38 14.46
CA ALA A 36 -1.63 10.67 13.51
C ALA A 36 -2.39 9.67 12.62
N GLY A 37 -3.69 9.48 12.86
CA GLY A 37 -4.55 8.55 12.12
C GLY A 37 -4.25 7.07 12.38
N TYR A 38 -3.36 6.75 13.33
CA TYR A 38 -2.87 5.40 13.60
C TYR A 38 -2.27 5.27 15.01
N ASP A 39 -2.18 4.04 15.51
CA ASP A 39 -1.64 3.72 16.84
C ASP A 39 -0.24 3.08 16.73
N ARG A 40 0.77 3.74 17.31
CA ARG A 40 2.15 3.25 17.31
C ARG A 40 2.31 1.95 18.10
N ALA A 41 1.48 1.67 19.10
CA ALA A 41 1.54 0.39 19.82
C ALA A 41 1.17 -0.78 18.90
N ARG A 42 0.21 -0.57 17.98
CA ARG A 42 -0.13 -1.55 16.94
C ARG A 42 1.00 -1.72 15.92
N TRP A 43 1.72 -0.64 15.60
CA TRP A 43 2.94 -0.71 14.77
C TRP A 43 3.99 -1.63 15.38
N THR A 44 4.27 -1.46 16.67
CA THR A 44 5.25 -2.29 17.39
C THR A 44 4.85 -3.77 17.34
N GLN A 45 3.56 -4.08 17.51
CA GLN A 45 3.10 -5.47 17.41
C GLN A 45 3.30 -6.08 16.01
N LEU A 46 3.09 -5.31 14.94
CA LEU A 46 3.38 -5.76 13.56
C LEU A 46 4.87 -6.08 13.38
N ALA A 47 5.74 -5.24 13.95
CA ALA A 47 7.19 -5.43 13.90
C ALA A 47 7.64 -6.64 14.71
N ASP A 48 7.13 -6.82 15.94
CA ASP A 48 7.44 -7.96 16.82
C ASP A 48 7.06 -9.31 16.19
N MET A 49 6.06 -9.31 15.31
CA MET A 49 5.67 -10.49 14.53
C MET A 49 6.56 -10.78 13.33
N GLY A 50 7.52 -9.89 13.03
CA GLY A 50 8.44 -10.02 11.90
C GLY A 50 7.83 -9.64 10.55
N LEU A 51 6.65 -9.00 10.50
CA LEU A 51 6.00 -8.70 9.22
C LEU A 51 6.77 -7.67 8.39
N ILE A 52 7.42 -6.70 9.05
CA ILE A 52 8.32 -5.75 8.39
C ILE A 52 9.64 -6.44 8.03
N ALA A 53 10.13 -7.31 8.92
CA ALA A 53 11.39 -8.03 8.74
C ALA A 53 11.41 -8.95 7.51
N LEU A 54 10.25 -9.44 7.06
CA LEU A 54 10.12 -10.19 5.79
C LEU A 54 10.58 -9.41 4.56
N ALA A 55 10.53 -8.08 4.60
CA ALA A 55 10.88 -7.24 3.48
C ALA A 55 12.39 -7.01 3.30
N ALA A 56 13.23 -7.67 4.11
CA ALA A 56 14.68 -7.65 3.95
C ALA A 56 15.28 -9.06 4.07
N GLY A 57 16.41 -9.30 3.41
CA GLY A 57 17.17 -10.54 3.48
C GLY A 57 17.78 -10.81 4.85
N ALA A 58 18.09 -12.09 5.12
CA ALA A 58 18.71 -12.51 6.39
C ALA A 58 20.05 -11.81 6.67
N ASP A 59 20.86 -11.60 5.62
CA ASP A 59 22.16 -10.90 5.72
C ASP A 59 22.00 -9.42 6.08
N ALA A 60 20.81 -8.84 5.85
CA ALA A 60 20.45 -7.47 6.21
C ALA A 60 19.67 -7.39 7.54
N GLY A 61 19.57 -8.51 8.28
CA GLY A 61 18.84 -8.59 9.55
C GLY A 61 17.34 -8.85 9.43
N GLY A 62 16.85 -9.18 8.22
CA GLY A 62 15.46 -9.53 7.97
C GLY A 62 15.18 -11.04 7.98
N LEU A 63 14.01 -11.43 7.48
CA LEU A 63 13.54 -12.82 7.39
C LEU A 63 13.56 -13.38 5.95
N GLY A 64 13.88 -12.55 4.96
CA GLY A 64 14.05 -12.96 3.56
C GLY A 64 12.77 -13.46 2.90
N GLY A 65 11.64 -12.81 3.17
CA GLY A 65 10.36 -13.14 2.54
C GLY A 65 10.43 -12.93 1.04
N SER A 66 9.89 -13.88 0.29
CA SER A 66 9.73 -13.72 -1.15
C SER A 66 8.66 -12.66 -1.45
N ALA A 67 8.61 -12.17 -2.68
CA ALA A 67 7.55 -11.27 -3.07
C ALA A 67 6.15 -11.93 -3.07
N VAL A 68 6.11 -13.27 -3.17
CA VAL A 68 4.88 -14.05 -2.97
C VAL A 68 4.44 -13.90 -1.51
N ASP A 69 5.35 -14.06 -0.55
CA ASP A 69 5.06 -13.90 0.88
C ASP A 69 4.55 -12.50 1.21
N LEU A 70 5.21 -11.46 0.68
CA LEU A 70 4.80 -10.07 0.88
C LEU A 70 3.43 -9.76 0.25
N ALA A 71 3.11 -10.34 -0.91
CA ALA A 71 1.78 -10.24 -1.51
C ALA A 71 0.72 -10.97 -0.67
N LEU A 72 1.02 -12.14 -0.13
CA LEU A 72 0.13 -12.87 0.77
C LEU A 72 -0.13 -12.10 2.07
N VAL A 73 0.89 -11.44 2.63
CA VAL A 73 0.75 -10.53 3.78
C VAL A 73 -0.21 -9.39 3.43
N ALA A 74 0.01 -8.71 2.31
CA ALA A 74 -0.86 -7.63 1.86
C ALA A 74 -2.31 -8.10 1.66
N GLN A 75 -2.52 -9.27 1.05
CA GLN A 75 -3.85 -9.85 0.88
C GLN A 75 -4.53 -10.17 2.22
N ALA A 76 -3.81 -10.73 3.19
CA ALA A 76 -4.34 -11.02 4.52
C ALA A 76 -4.72 -9.75 5.29
N ILE A 77 -3.87 -8.70 5.24
CA ILE A 77 -4.17 -7.37 5.78
C ILE A 77 -5.45 -6.80 5.16
N GLY A 78 -5.62 -6.95 3.85
CA GLY A 78 -6.81 -6.52 3.13
C GLY A 78 -8.07 -7.30 3.54
N ALA A 79 -8.00 -8.63 3.64
CA ALA A 79 -9.12 -9.48 4.04
C ALA A 79 -9.59 -9.18 5.47
N ALA A 80 -8.66 -8.82 6.34
CA ALA A 80 -8.94 -8.32 7.67
C ALA A 80 -9.58 -6.90 7.68
N ASN A 81 -9.48 -6.14 6.59
CA ASN A 81 -9.76 -4.70 6.55
C ASN A 81 -8.98 -3.95 7.65
N ALA A 82 -7.72 -4.34 7.83
CA ALA A 82 -6.87 -3.83 8.88
C ALA A 82 -6.53 -2.34 8.66
N PRO A 83 -6.24 -1.56 9.72
CA PRO A 83 -5.87 -0.13 9.61
C PRO A 83 -4.40 0.10 9.29
N ASP A 84 -3.64 -0.97 9.09
CA ASP A 84 -2.20 -0.98 9.16
C ASP A 84 -1.58 -0.51 7.85
N PRO A 85 -0.82 0.61 7.83
CA PRO A 85 -0.15 1.11 6.63
C PRO A 85 1.15 0.34 6.37
N LEU A 86 1.08 -0.99 6.44
CA LEU A 86 2.24 -1.89 6.42
C LEU A 86 3.00 -1.82 5.08
N ILE A 87 2.27 -1.71 3.96
CA ILE A 87 2.89 -1.62 2.64
C ILE A 87 3.66 -0.31 2.51
N GLU A 88 3.02 0.82 2.85
CA GLU A 88 3.56 2.15 2.61
C GLU A 88 4.68 2.54 3.58
N LEU A 89 4.58 2.11 4.85
CA LEU A 89 5.48 2.56 5.93
C LEU A 89 6.44 1.47 6.45
N GLY A 90 6.22 0.21 6.06
CA GLY A 90 7.01 -0.94 6.52
C GLY A 90 7.75 -1.58 5.36
N ILE A 91 7.00 -2.24 4.47
CA ILE A 91 7.56 -3.02 3.35
C ILE A 91 8.29 -2.11 2.36
N LEU A 92 7.67 -1.02 1.92
CA LEU A 92 8.28 -0.09 0.96
C LEU A 92 9.60 0.51 1.47
N PRO A 93 9.68 1.11 2.66
CA PRO A 93 10.94 1.64 3.16
C PRO A 93 11.99 0.56 3.41
N ALA A 94 11.63 -0.60 3.96
CA ALA A 94 12.58 -1.69 4.19
C ALA A 94 13.26 -2.14 2.89
N LEU A 95 12.48 -2.39 1.84
CA LEU A 95 13.03 -2.78 0.53
C LEU A 95 13.92 -1.68 -0.08
N LEU A 96 13.54 -0.40 0.08
CA LEU A 96 14.34 0.72 -0.44
C LEU A 96 15.66 0.88 0.33
N LEU A 97 15.64 0.73 1.64
CA LEU A 97 16.81 0.87 2.49
C LEU A 97 17.79 -0.29 2.28
N GLU A 98 17.29 -1.52 2.13
CA GLU A 98 18.12 -2.68 1.80
C GLU A 98 18.78 -2.51 0.42
N ARG A 99 17.98 -2.28 -0.64
CA ARG A 99 18.51 -2.09 -2.01
C ARG A 99 19.43 -0.87 -2.11
N GLY A 100 19.18 0.15 -1.29
CA GLY A 100 19.96 1.38 -1.21
C GLY A 100 21.20 1.31 -0.34
N GLY A 101 21.47 0.17 0.32
CA GLY A 101 22.65 -0.01 1.17
C GLY A 101 22.65 0.78 2.48
N ALA A 102 21.47 1.10 3.03
CA ALA A 102 21.31 1.93 4.24
C ALA A 102 21.06 1.09 5.50
N GLY A 103 21.98 0.18 5.83
CA GLY A 103 21.83 -0.81 6.90
C GLY A 103 21.46 -0.22 8.28
N ALA A 104 22.06 0.90 8.68
CA ALA A 104 21.76 1.54 9.96
C ALA A 104 20.31 2.06 10.07
N ALA A 105 19.75 2.59 8.98
CA ALA A 105 18.36 3.03 8.95
C ALA A 105 17.40 1.82 8.82
N LEU A 106 17.81 0.79 8.08
CA LEU A 106 17.06 -0.45 7.92
C LEU A 106 16.83 -1.15 9.26
N GLU A 107 17.84 -1.26 10.11
CA GLU A 107 17.73 -1.91 11.43
C GLU A 107 16.58 -1.33 12.26
N GLY A 108 16.48 0.00 12.35
CA GLY A 108 15.40 0.66 13.09
C GLY A 108 14.02 0.42 12.47
N VAL A 109 13.94 0.34 11.13
CA VAL A 109 12.69 0.04 10.41
C VAL A 109 12.25 -1.40 10.65
N LEU A 110 13.15 -2.38 10.53
CA LEU A 110 12.83 -3.79 10.77
C LEU A 110 12.39 -4.04 12.22
N ALA A 111 13.03 -3.36 13.18
CA ALA A 111 12.65 -3.40 14.60
C ALA A 111 11.36 -2.62 14.94
N GLY A 112 10.77 -1.89 13.99
CA GLY A 112 9.59 -1.05 14.22
C GLY A 112 9.82 0.16 15.12
N THR A 113 11.07 0.48 15.45
CA THR A 113 11.44 1.65 16.27
C THR A 113 11.49 2.94 15.44
N THR A 114 11.71 2.80 14.13
CA THR A 114 11.69 3.89 13.15
C THR A 114 10.58 3.64 12.14
N ILE A 115 9.64 4.58 12.02
CA ILE A 115 8.68 4.58 10.90
C ILE A 115 9.29 5.40 9.77
N ALA A 116 9.46 4.80 8.59
CA ALA A 116 9.96 5.49 7.42
C ALA A 116 8.87 5.65 6.35
N THR A 117 9.03 6.61 5.44
CA THR A 117 8.12 6.76 4.29
C THR A 117 8.84 7.33 3.07
N LEU A 118 8.37 6.98 1.88
CA LEU A 118 8.85 7.54 0.62
C LEU A 118 8.12 8.85 0.30
N ALA A 119 8.88 9.90 0.03
CA ALA A 119 8.41 11.19 -0.46
C ALA A 119 8.86 11.38 -1.91
N TRP A 120 8.05 10.87 -2.86
CA TRP A 120 8.40 10.91 -4.29
C TRP A 120 7.55 11.87 -5.11
N THR A 121 6.27 12.04 -4.78
CA THR A 121 5.33 12.77 -5.64
C THR A 121 5.53 14.29 -5.59
N GLU A 122 5.39 14.93 -6.75
CA GLU A 122 5.51 16.37 -6.95
C GLU A 122 4.25 16.93 -7.62
N ARG A 123 3.91 18.19 -7.34
CA ARG A 123 2.77 18.86 -7.97
C ARG A 123 3.00 18.93 -9.49
N GLY A 124 1.97 18.61 -10.27
CA GLY A 124 2.06 18.61 -11.74
C GLY A 124 2.75 17.38 -12.35
N GLN A 125 3.25 16.45 -11.53
CA GLN A 125 3.95 15.23 -11.98
C GLN A 125 3.19 13.97 -11.55
N ARG A 126 2.05 13.71 -12.20
CA ARG A 126 1.16 12.61 -11.81
C ARG A 126 1.85 11.25 -11.96
N TYR A 127 2.00 10.53 -10.85
CA TYR A 127 2.61 9.19 -10.75
C TYR A 127 4.06 9.05 -11.27
N SER A 128 4.72 10.15 -11.63
CA SER A 128 6.13 10.13 -12.03
C SER A 128 7.02 9.72 -10.85
N LEU A 129 7.99 8.85 -11.12
CA LEU A 129 9.07 8.54 -10.17
C LEU A 129 10.25 9.51 -10.33
N ASN A 130 10.31 10.25 -11.44
CA ASN A 130 11.36 11.23 -11.69
C ASN A 130 11.10 12.49 -10.86
N ALA A 131 12.07 12.85 -10.03
CA ALA A 131 12.12 14.14 -9.36
C ALA A 131 12.51 15.23 -10.37
N THR A 132 11.81 16.35 -10.32
CA THR A 132 12.08 17.51 -11.18
C THR A 132 12.09 18.81 -10.40
N GLY A 133 11.17 18.96 -9.44
CA GLY A 133 11.03 20.12 -8.56
C GLY A 133 11.84 20.03 -7.28
N MET A 134 12.00 18.84 -6.68
CA MET A 134 12.91 18.65 -5.55
C MET A 134 14.35 18.56 -6.06
N LYS A 135 15.21 19.50 -5.66
CA LYS A 135 16.63 19.55 -6.04
C LYS A 135 17.52 19.08 -4.90
N ALA A 136 18.62 18.42 -5.23
CA ALA A 136 19.68 18.09 -4.28
C ALA A 136 21.02 18.66 -4.75
N ASP A 137 21.51 19.66 -4.02
CA ASP A 137 22.79 20.30 -4.28
C ASP A 137 23.89 19.68 -3.42
N GLN A 138 25.00 19.29 -4.04
CA GLN A 138 26.16 18.78 -3.33
C GLN A 138 26.93 19.94 -2.67
N ASN A 139 27.30 19.77 -1.41
CA ASN A 139 28.13 20.69 -0.64
C ASN A 139 29.26 19.93 0.08
N ALA A 140 30.07 20.64 0.88
CA ALA A 140 31.20 20.04 1.59
C ALA A 140 30.78 18.96 2.62
N ASP A 141 29.57 19.07 3.16
CA ASP A 141 29.04 18.23 4.24
C ASP A 141 28.08 17.13 3.72
N GLY A 142 27.91 17.00 2.40
CA GLY A 142 27.01 16.05 1.78
C GLY A 142 26.05 16.69 0.77
N PHE A 143 24.75 16.46 0.94
CA PHE A 143 23.70 17.00 0.06
C PHE A 143 22.70 17.85 0.85
N ALA A 144 22.26 18.96 0.27
CA ALA A 144 21.18 19.78 0.78
C ALA A 144 20.00 19.79 -0.21
N LEU A 145 18.80 19.54 0.30
CA LEU A 145 17.60 19.38 -0.50
C LEU A 145 16.75 20.65 -0.45
N THR A 146 16.24 21.07 -1.61
CA THR A 146 15.35 22.22 -1.73
C THR A 146 14.20 21.91 -2.68
N GLY A 147 12.96 22.13 -2.22
CA GLY A 147 11.76 21.93 -3.04
C GLY A 147 10.58 21.42 -2.23
N GLU A 148 9.60 20.87 -2.93
CA GLU A 148 8.35 20.40 -2.32
C GLU A 148 8.04 18.95 -2.73
N LYS A 149 7.51 18.18 -1.77
CA LYS A 149 6.85 16.89 -2.01
C LYS A 149 5.41 16.98 -1.53
N THR A 150 4.53 16.26 -2.22
CA THR A 150 3.12 16.15 -1.85
C THR A 150 2.73 14.69 -1.65
N MET A 151 1.53 14.41 -1.14
CA MET A 151 0.97 13.08 -0.97
C MET A 151 1.92 12.07 -0.31
N VAL A 152 2.74 12.52 0.64
CA VAL A 152 3.70 11.66 1.36
C VAL A 152 2.92 10.80 2.35
N PRO A 153 2.79 9.47 2.14
CA PRO A 153 1.95 8.63 3.00
C PRO A 153 2.51 8.58 4.43
N GLY A 154 1.64 8.62 5.43
CA GLY A 154 2.01 8.51 6.84
C GLY A 154 2.97 9.60 7.33
N ALA A 155 3.09 10.76 6.65
CA ALA A 155 4.13 11.73 6.95
C ALA A 155 4.17 12.22 8.41
N LEU A 156 3.01 12.26 9.09
CA LEU A 156 2.94 12.62 10.51
C LEU A 156 3.42 11.50 11.44
N LEU A 157 3.32 10.24 11.00
CA LEU A 157 3.80 9.06 11.74
C LEU A 157 5.30 8.84 11.53
N ALA A 158 5.80 9.10 10.32
CA ALA A 158 7.19 8.87 9.95
C ALA A 158 8.14 9.63 10.88
N ASP A 159 9.30 9.02 11.15
CA ASP A 159 10.46 9.58 11.82
C ASP A 159 11.59 9.86 10.80
N LEU A 160 11.56 9.14 9.68
CA LEU A 160 12.52 9.24 8.59
C LEU A 160 11.81 9.36 7.23
N PHE A 161 12.25 10.30 6.40
CA PHE A 161 11.81 10.45 5.02
C PHE A 161 12.87 9.92 4.05
N ILE A 162 12.46 9.08 3.11
CA ILE A 162 13.23 8.75 1.92
C ILE A 162 12.75 9.71 0.82
N VAL A 163 13.55 10.71 0.45
CA VAL A 163 13.14 11.78 -0.46
C VAL A 163 13.77 11.58 -1.82
N THR A 164 12.97 11.54 -2.89
CA THR A 164 13.51 11.57 -4.25
C THR A 164 13.88 13.01 -4.63
N ALA A 165 15.05 13.23 -5.20
CA ALA A 165 15.50 14.55 -5.63
C ALA A 165 16.30 14.46 -6.94
N ASP A 166 16.23 15.52 -7.72
CA ASP A 166 17.01 15.73 -8.94
C ASP A 166 18.43 16.14 -8.58
N VAL A 167 19.39 15.41 -9.12
CA VAL A 167 20.83 15.67 -9.05
C VAL A 167 21.34 15.77 -10.48
N GLY A 168 21.42 17.00 -11.00
CA GLY A 168 21.93 17.25 -12.34
C GLY A 168 21.16 16.56 -13.47
N GLY A 169 19.84 16.44 -13.36
CA GLY A 169 18.96 15.81 -14.35
C GLY A 169 18.64 14.33 -14.08
N ALA A 170 19.25 13.72 -13.07
CA ALA A 170 18.99 12.34 -12.66
C ALA A 170 18.31 12.29 -11.29
N THR A 171 17.35 11.37 -11.10
CA THR A 171 16.70 11.18 -9.81
C THR A 171 17.55 10.30 -8.90
N ALA A 172 17.69 10.72 -7.64
CA ALA A 172 18.34 9.97 -6.57
C ALA A 172 17.49 9.99 -5.30
N CYS A 173 17.73 9.05 -4.38
CA CYS A 173 17.03 8.98 -3.10
C CYS A 173 17.94 9.39 -1.94
N PHE A 174 17.38 10.15 -0.99
CA PHE A 174 18.09 10.69 0.16
C PHE A 174 17.34 10.42 1.45
N LEU A 175 18.08 10.23 2.53
CA LEU A 175 17.52 10.08 3.87
C LEU A 175 17.47 11.44 4.56
N VAL A 176 16.30 11.81 5.08
CA VAL A 176 16.06 13.07 5.78
C VAL A 176 15.29 12.80 7.07
N PRO A 177 15.89 12.99 8.26
CA PRO A 177 15.19 12.91 9.54
C PRO A 177 14.04 13.92 9.61
N LYS A 178 12.98 13.58 10.33
CA LYS A 178 11.79 14.45 10.43
C LYS A 178 12.04 15.81 11.08
N ASP A 179 13.02 15.88 11.97
CA ASP A 179 13.43 17.09 12.68
C ASP A 179 14.59 17.83 11.98
N ALA A 180 14.96 17.42 10.77
CA ALA A 180 16.03 18.07 10.01
C ALA A 180 15.74 19.56 9.79
N PRO A 181 16.75 20.44 9.97
CA PRO A 181 16.56 21.88 9.84
C PRO A 181 16.11 22.25 8.42
N GLY A 182 15.17 23.18 8.32
CA GLY A 182 14.61 23.62 7.04
C GLY A 182 13.51 22.70 6.47
N LEU A 183 13.19 21.58 7.11
CA LEU A 183 12.03 20.76 6.77
C LEU A 183 10.77 21.32 7.44
N CYS A 184 9.72 21.54 6.64
CA CYS A 184 8.38 21.87 7.11
C CYS A 184 7.38 20.82 6.62
N LEU A 185 6.51 20.35 7.51
CA LEU A 185 5.48 19.34 7.23
C LEU A 185 4.09 19.94 7.43
N ARG A 186 3.25 19.86 6.39
CA ARG A 186 1.80 20.06 6.50
C ARG A 186 1.06 18.75 6.28
N ALA A 187 0.52 18.18 7.35
CA ALA A 187 -0.27 16.95 7.29
C ALA A 187 -1.74 17.22 6.92
N TYR A 188 -2.36 16.27 6.23
CA TYR A 188 -3.80 16.26 5.93
C TYR A 188 -4.33 14.82 5.85
N ARG A 189 -5.65 14.68 5.97
CA ARG A 189 -6.31 13.38 6.04
C ARG A 189 -6.78 12.91 4.67
N LEU A 190 -6.56 11.63 4.36
CA LEU A 190 -7.06 10.96 3.18
C LEU A 190 -8.47 10.40 3.40
N ALA A 191 -9.10 9.92 2.32
CA ALA A 191 -10.48 9.42 2.33
C ALA A 191 -10.69 8.25 3.31
N ASP A 192 -9.70 7.38 3.47
CA ASP A 192 -9.73 6.21 4.38
C ASP A 192 -9.41 6.57 5.83
N GLY A 193 -9.05 7.83 6.09
CA GLY A 193 -8.68 8.31 7.41
C GLY A 193 -7.19 8.33 7.70
N SER A 194 -6.37 7.69 6.87
CA SER A 194 -4.92 7.76 6.96
C SER A 194 -4.42 9.19 6.74
N ILE A 195 -3.18 9.46 7.13
CA ILE A 195 -2.56 10.78 7.00
C ILE A 195 -1.60 10.77 5.82
N ALA A 196 -1.65 11.82 5.00
CA ALA A 196 -0.59 12.18 4.07
C ALA A 196 -0.01 13.55 4.45
N GLY A 197 1.13 13.90 3.86
CA GLY A 197 1.78 15.19 4.09
C GLY A 197 2.29 15.87 2.84
N GLU A 198 2.36 17.18 2.92
CA GLU A 198 3.21 18.01 2.08
C GLU A 198 4.49 18.35 2.85
N LEU A 199 5.63 18.17 2.19
CA LEU A 199 6.94 18.54 2.71
C LEU A 199 7.47 19.73 1.93
N THR A 200 7.94 20.74 2.62
CA THR A 200 8.76 21.82 2.05
C THR A 200 10.14 21.72 2.67
N LEU A 201 11.17 21.56 1.83
CA LEU A 201 12.56 21.49 2.25
C LEU A 201 13.28 22.74 1.76
N ALA A 202 14.01 23.41 2.65
CA ALA A 202 14.75 24.63 2.36
C ALA A 202 16.21 24.46 2.77
N ARG A 203 17.05 24.03 1.82
CA ARG A 203 18.45 23.63 2.07
C ARG A 203 18.59 22.61 3.20
N THR A 204 17.64 21.69 3.29
CA THR A 204 17.57 20.68 4.34
C THR A 204 18.68 19.64 4.15
N PRO A 205 19.53 19.39 5.15
CA PRO A 205 20.61 18.41 5.02
C PRO A 205 20.05 16.99 4.92
N ALA A 206 20.53 16.22 3.94
CA ALA A 206 20.33 14.78 3.90
C ALA A 206 21.43 14.08 4.71
N THR A 207 21.07 13.02 5.43
CA THR A 207 22.01 12.22 6.22
C THR A 207 22.70 11.14 5.40
N ALA A 208 22.05 10.68 4.32
CA ALA A 208 22.63 9.72 3.39
C ALA A 208 22.01 9.84 2.00
N ARG A 209 22.75 9.39 0.98
CA ARG A 209 22.25 9.10 -0.36
C ARG A 209 22.18 7.59 -0.53
N LEU A 210 21.03 7.08 -0.97
CA LEU A 210 20.88 5.65 -1.25
C LEU A 210 21.55 5.27 -2.56
N ALA A 211 22.15 4.08 -2.62
CA ALA A 211 22.73 3.49 -3.81
C ALA A 211 21.65 2.91 -4.75
N LEU A 212 20.68 3.75 -5.13
CA LEU A 212 19.56 3.40 -5.99
C LEU A 212 19.52 4.33 -7.20
N ASP A 213 19.24 3.76 -8.36
CA ASP A 213 18.98 4.46 -9.61
C ASP A 213 17.48 4.42 -9.99
N ASN A 214 17.16 4.98 -11.15
CA ASN A 214 15.80 4.99 -11.66
C ASN A 214 15.25 3.59 -11.94
N ALA A 215 16.10 2.64 -12.33
CA ALA A 215 15.68 1.27 -12.57
C ALA A 215 15.28 0.58 -11.27
N GLY A 216 16.06 0.78 -10.19
CA GLY A 216 15.73 0.31 -8.85
C GLY A 216 14.43 0.91 -8.32
N LEU A 217 14.17 2.19 -8.56
CA LEU A 217 12.88 2.84 -8.24
C LEU A 217 11.71 2.29 -9.06
N ALA A 218 11.91 2.03 -10.35
CA ALA A 218 10.87 1.44 -11.20
C ALA A 218 10.52 0.01 -10.76
N ALA A 219 11.52 -0.81 -10.43
CA ALA A 219 11.32 -2.14 -9.87
C ALA A 219 10.57 -2.09 -8.53
N MET A 220 10.90 -1.12 -7.68
CA MET A 220 10.17 -0.87 -6.43
C MET A 220 8.69 -0.53 -6.67
N ALA A 221 8.42 0.37 -7.62
CA ALA A 221 7.05 0.74 -7.96
C ALA A 221 6.24 -0.46 -8.49
N ALA A 222 6.87 -1.36 -9.26
CA ALA A 222 6.26 -2.61 -9.70
C ALA A 222 5.93 -3.55 -8.52
N ASP A 223 6.84 -3.69 -7.55
CA ASP A 223 6.56 -4.44 -6.31
C ASP A 223 5.37 -3.87 -5.55
N MET A 224 5.34 -2.55 -5.37
CA MET A 224 4.24 -1.89 -4.65
C MET A 224 2.90 -1.98 -5.38
N ARG A 225 2.90 -1.96 -6.72
CA ARG A 225 1.71 -2.20 -7.53
C ARG A 225 1.13 -3.60 -7.27
N LEU A 226 2.00 -4.62 -7.19
CA LEU A 226 1.56 -5.97 -6.85
C LEU A 226 0.98 -6.04 -5.44
N TYR A 227 1.66 -5.48 -4.44
CA TYR A 227 1.20 -5.56 -3.05
C TYR A 227 -0.09 -4.77 -2.82
N ALA A 228 -0.23 -3.58 -3.43
CA ALA A 228 -1.48 -2.83 -3.41
C ALA A 228 -2.62 -3.63 -4.07
N ALA A 229 -2.34 -4.32 -5.19
CA ALA A 229 -3.31 -5.19 -5.83
C ALA A 229 -3.70 -6.38 -4.93
N ALA A 230 -2.73 -6.98 -4.23
CA ALA A 230 -2.98 -8.06 -3.29
C ALA A 230 -3.88 -7.62 -2.12
N GLU A 231 -3.60 -6.47 -1.51
CA GLU A 231 -4.46 -5.90 -0.46
C GLU A 231 -5.88 -5.61 -0.98
N MET A 232 -6.01 -5.10 -2.20
CA MET A 232 -7.32 -4.88 -2.84
C MET A 232 -8.09 -6.18 -3.10
N VAL A 233 -7.42 -7.28 -3.47
CA VAL A 233 -8.07 -8.62 -3.58
C VAL A 233 -8.59 -9.09 -2.22
N GLY A 234 -7.81 -8.89 -1.15
CA GLY A 234 -8.23 -9.19 0.22
C GLY A 234 -9.46 -8.38 0.64
N LEU A 235 -9.41 -7.05 0.44
CA LEU A 235 -10.52 -6.14 0.73
C LEU A 235 -11.78 -6.50 -0.04
N SER A 236 -11.64 -6.86 -1.32
CA SER A 236 -12.75 -7.25 -2.18
C SER A 236 -13.40 -8.55 -1.72
N GLN A 237 -12.60 -9.52 -1.26
CA GLN A 237 -13.14 -10.75 -0.63
C GLN A 237 -13.97 -10.38 0.59
N ARG A 238 -13.43 -9.55 1.48
CA ARG A 238 -14.12 -9.12 2.69
C ARG A 238 -15.42 -8.39 2.40
N LEU A 239 -15.40 -7.47 1.44
CA LEU A 239 -16.57 -6.74 0.98
C LEU A 239 -17.67 -7.69 0.46
N LEU A 240 -17.29 -8.71 -0.31
CA LEU A 240 -18.22 -9.71 -0.82
C LEU A 240 -18.83 -10.55 0.32
N ASP A 241 -18.00 -11.04 1.24
CA ASP A 241 -18.43 -11.88 2.37
C ASP A 241 -19.38 -11.13 3.31
N ASP A 242 -19.00 -9.91 3.72
CA ASP A 242 -19.84 -9.07 4.57
C ASP A 242 -21.16 -8.71 3.88
N THR A 243 -21.12 -8.42 2.57
CA THR A 243 -22.34 -8.12 1.80
C THR A 243 -23.24 -9.34 1.67
N LEU A 244 -22.68 -10.53 1.41
CA LEU A 244 -23.43 -11.76 1.34
C LEU A 244 -24.12 -12.08 2.67
N ALA A 245 -23.41 -11.89 3.79
CA ALA A 245 -23.98 -12.05 5.12
C ALA A 245 -25.13 -11.05 5.36
N TYR A 246 -24.94 -9.78 5.01
CA TYR A 246 -25.95 -8.74 5.16
C TYR A 246 -27.21 -9.02 4.34
N VAL A 247 -27.10 -9.34 3.05
CA VAL A 247 -28.28 -9.55 2.19
C VAL A 247 -29.10 -10.79 2.58
N LYS A 248 -28.47 -11.77 3.24
CA LYS A 248 -29.16 -12.96 3.76
C LYS A 248 -29.98 -12.66 5.02
N GLN A 249 -29.60 -11.64 5.78
CA GLN A 249 -30.24 -11.30 7.06
C GLN A 249 -31.19 -10.11 6.97
N ARG A 250 -30.91 -9.15 6.08
CA ARG A 250 -31.72 -7.94 5.96
C ARG A 250 -33.05 -8.25 5.27
N GLU A 251 -34.16 -7.95 5.93
CA GLU A 251 -35.50 -8.14 5.37
C GLU A 251 -36.11 -6.81 4.88
N GLN A 252 -36.74 -6.85 3.71
CA GLN A 252 -37.62 -5.81 3.17
C GLN A 252 -38.74 -6.48 2.38
N PHE A 253 -39.91 -5.85 2.33
CA PHE A 253 -41.09 -6.44 1.66
C PHE A 253 -41.43 -7.86 2.18
N GLY A 254 -41.15 -8.12 3.46
CA GLY A 254 -41.49 -9.38 4.14
C GLY A 254 -40.57 -10.57 3.84
N ILE A 255 -39.47 -10.38 3.11
CA ILE A 255 -38.48 -11.43 2.81
C ILE A 255 -37.05 -10.89 2.88
N ALA A 256 -36.06 -11.78 3.01
CA ALA A 256 -34.64 -11.42 2.94
C ALA A 256 -34.30 -10.80 1.58
N ILE A 257 -33.59 -9.67 1.54
CA ILE A 257 -33.31 -8.96 0.29
C ILE A 257 -32.48 -9.81 -0.69
N GLY A 258 -31.67 -10.75 -0.20
CA GLY A 258 -30.92 -11.70 -1.03
C GLY A 258 -31.79 -12.64 -1.88
N SER A 259 -33.11 -12.71 -1.69
CA SER A 259 -34.01 -13.48 -2.55
C SER A 259 -34.41 -12.77 -3.84
N PHE A 260 -34.18 -11.45 -3.94
CA PHE A 260 -34.49 -10.70 -5.16
C PHE A 260 -33.43 -10.99 -6.25
N GLN A 261 -33.86 -11.47 -7.42
CA GLN A 261 -32.96 -11.82 -8.54
C GLN A 261 -32.03 -10.67 -8.94
N ALA A 262 -32.50 -9.42 -8.87
CA ALA A 262 -31.67 -8.24 -9.16
C ALA A 262 -30.44 -8.13 -8.24
N LEU A 263 -30.56 -8.51 -6.95
CA LEU A 263 -29.41 -8.53 -6.04
C LEU A 263 -28.55 -9.79 -6.23
N GLN A 264 -29.18 -10.93 -6.55
CA GLN A 264 -28.44 -12.16 -6.85
C GLN A 264 -27.51 -12.00 -8.06
N HIS A 265 -27.99 -11.42 -9.17
CA HIS A 265 -27.17 -11.17 -10.36
C HIS A 265 -25.98 -10.27 -10.04
N ARG A 266 -26.20 -9.18 -9.29
CA ARG A 266 -25.13 -8.27 -8.87
C ARG A 266 -24.07 -8.95 -8.00
N LEU A 267 -24.49 -9.84 -7.09
CA LEU A 267 -23.56 -10.64 -6.29
C LEU A 267 -22.77 -11.66 -7.13
N VAL A 268 -23.41 -12.29 -8.11
CA VAL A 268 -22.72 -13.20 -9.05
C VAL A 268 -21.67 -12.44 -9.86
N ASP A 269 -21.99 -11.24 -10.34
CA ASP A 269 -21.02 -10.39 -11.04
C ASP A 269 -19.84 -10.01 -10.15
N CYS A 270 -20.10 -9.63 -8.89
CA CYS A 270 -19.04 -9.33 -7.92
C CYS A 270 -18.16 -10.55 -7.64
N TYR A 271 -18.76 -11.73 -7.48
CA TYR A 271 -18.03 -12.99 -7.30
C TYR A 271 -17.13 -13.30 -8.51
N ALA A 272 -17.66 -13.17 -9.73
CA ALA A 272 -16.88 -13.39 -10.95
C ALA A 272 -15.68 -12.43 -11.05
N ARG A 273 -15.88 -11.15 -10.72
CA ARG A 273 -14.80 -10.15 -10.69
C ARG A 273 -13.73 -10.49 -9.64
N GLN A 274 -14.14 -10.97 -8.47
CA GLN A 274 -13.22 -11.36 -7.41
C GLN A 274 -12.37 -12.56 -7.82
N GLU A 275 -12.97 -13.60 -8.39
CA GLU A 275 -12.23 -14.80 -8.82
C GLU A 275 -11.26 -14.50 -9.98
N GLN A 276 -11.65 -13.62 -10.91
CA GLN A 276 -10.75 -13.16 -11.97
C GLN A 276 -9.59 -12.32 -11.41
N SER A 277 -9.87 -11.45 -10.43
CA SER A 277 -8.86 -10.62 -9.78
C SER A 277 -7.84 -11.47 -9.01
N ARG A 278 -8.32 -12.49 -8.28
CA ARG A 278 -7.47 -13.49 -7.61
C ARG A 278 -6.59 -14.24 -8.61
N SER A 279 -7.16 -14.70 -9.72
CA SER A 279 -6.41 -15.39 -10.78
C SER A 279 -5.33 -14.50 -11.40
N MET A 280 -5.64 -13.22 -11.64
CA MET A 280 -4.69 -12.24 -12.16
C MET A 280 -3.55 -11.99 -11.17
N LEU A 281 -3.87 -11.86 -9.88
CA LEU A 281 -2.87 -11.68 -8.82
C LEU A 281 -1.90 -12.87 -8.79
N TYR A 282 -2.41 -14.10 -8.78
CA TYR A 282 -1.57 -15.30 -8.73
C TYR A 282 -0.67 -15.43 -9.97
N ARG A 283 -1.20 -15.10 -11.16
CA ARG A 283 -0.39 -15.05 -12.37
C ARG A 283 0.76 -14.04 -12.25
N ALA A 284 0.50 -12.85 -11.71
CA ALA A 284 1.53 -11.84 -11.52
C ALA A 284 2.57 -12.25 -10.45
N MET A 285 2.12 -12.86 -9.35
CA MET A 285 3.02 -13.40 -8.31
C MET A 285 3.98 -14.46 -8.84
N LEU A 286 3.52 -15.30 -9.77
CA LEU A 286 4.32 -16.37 -10.39
C LEU A 286 5.13 -15.92 -11.62
N THR A 287 5.08 -14.62 -11.97
CA THR A 287 5.86 -14.10 -13.09
C THR A 287 7.34 -14.08 -12.75
N ASP A 288 8.18 -14.52 -13.71
CA ASP A 288 9.63 -14.43 -13.57
C ASP A 288 10.07 -12.96 -13.44
N ARG A 289 10.91 -12.70 -12.44
CA ARG A 289 11.39 -11.37 -12.08
C ARG A 289 12.80 -11.10 -12.59
N ALA A 290 13.46 -12.08 -13.21
CA ALA A 290 14.79 -11.90 -13.80
C ALA A 290 14.76 -10.90 -14.96
N ASP A 291 13.68 -10.87 -15.75
CA ASP A 291 13.45 -9.84 -16.75
C ASP A 291 12.56 -8.71 -16.21
N ALA A 292 13.16 -7.53 -16.06
CA ALA A 292 12.48 -6.35 -15.53
C ALA A 292 11.29 -5.92 -16.40
N ALA A 293 11.38 -6.05 -17.73
CA ALA A 293 10.29 -5.66 -18.62
C ALA A 293 9.06 -6.57 -18.42
N THR A 294 9.28 -7.89 -18.41
CA THR A 294 8.24 -8.88 -18.11
C THR A 294 7.62 -8.65 -16.73
N TRP A 295 8.44 -8.40 -15.70
CA TRP A 295 7.95 -8.13 -14.34
C TRP A 295 7.11 -6.85 -14.26
N HIS A 296 7.63 -5.74 -14.77
CA HIS A 296 6.93 -4.45 -14.75
C HIS A 296 5.57 -4.55 -15.47
N ARG A 297 5.54 -5.27 -16.60
CA ARG A 297 4.31 -5.52 -17.35
C ARG A 297 3.30 -6.32 -16.52
N ALA A 298 3.71 -7.42 -15.91
CA ALA A 298 2.81 -8.24 -15.10
C ALA A 298 2.23 -7.46 -13.90
N ALA A 299 3.07 -6.71 -13.19
CA ALA A 299 2.64 -5.88 -12.07
C ALA A 299 1.66 -4.76 -12.49
N ALA A 300 1.96 -4.06 -13.60
CA ALA A 300 1.10 -3.01 -14.12
C ALA A 300 -0.26 -3.56 -14.60
N GLY A 301 -0.26 -4.67 -15.34
CA GLY A 301 -1.48 -5.33 -15.80
C GLY A 301 -2.36 -5.83 -14.65
N ALA A 302 -1.74 -6.42 -13.61
CA ALA A 302 -2.45 -6.84 -12.40
C ALA A 302 -3.06 -5.64 -11.66
N LYS A 303 -2.29 -4.57 -11.45
CA LYS A 303 -2.77 -3.35 -10.78
C LYS A 303 -3.95 -2.71 -11.51
N ALA A 304 -3.88 -2.62 -12.84
CA ALA A 304 -4.95 -2.06 -13.65
C ALA A 304 -6.24 -2.89 -13.53
N PHE A 305 -6.15 -4.20 -13.78
CA PHE A 305 -7.29 -5.10 -13.78
C PHE A 305 -7.92 -5.24 -12.38
N ILE A 306 -7.11 -5.40 -11.34
CA ILE A 306 -7.59 -5.59 -9.97
C ILE A 306 -8.13 -4.28 -9.41
N GLY A 307 -7.49 -3.13 -9.71
CA GLY A 307 -7.97 -1.81 -9.26
C GLY A 307 -9.37 -1.48 -9.76
N GLU A 308 -9.64 -1.72 -11.05
CA GLU A 308 -10.96 -1.52 -11.65
C GLU A 308 -12.02 -2.45 -11.00
N ASN A 309 -11.71 -3.74 -10.89
CA ASN A 309 -12.64 -4.72 -10.32
C ASN A 309 -12.92 -4.49 -8.83
N SER A 310 -11.89 -4.15 -8.05
CA SER A 310 -12.03 -3.89 -6.62
C SER A 310 -12.86 -2.63 -6.35
N ASN A 311 -12.68 -1.58 -7.17
CA ASN A 311 -13.54 -0.40 -7.14
C ASN A 311 -15.01 -0.75 -7.43
N ALA A 312 -15.27 -1.59 -8.43
CA ALA A 312 -16.61 -2.02 -8.79
C ALA A 312 -17.27 -2.81 -7.63
N ILE A 313 -16.58 -3.81 -7.09
CA ILE A 313 -17.05 -4.62 -5.95
C ILE A 313 -17.35 -3.73 -4.73
N ALA A 314 -16.46 -2.79 -4.40
CA ALA A 314 -16.64 -1.92 -3.25
C ALA A 314 -17.84 -0.97 -3.39
N ARG A 315 -18.12 -0.46 -4.59
CA ARG A 315 -19.30 0.37 -4.87
C ARG A 315 -20.59 -0.45 -4.79
N GLU A 316 -20.56 -1.66 -5.34
CA GLU A 316 -21.66 -2.61 -5.29
C GLU A 316 -22.01 -3.01 -3.85
N ALA A 317 -20.99 -3.27 -3.02
CA ALA A 317 -21.15 -3.53 -1.60
C ALA A 317 -21.86 -2.37 -0.90
N VAL A 318 -21.41 -1.12 -1.09
CA VAL A 318 -22.09 0.06 -0.52
C VAL A 318 -23.54 0.15 -0.99
N GLN A 319 -23.79 -0.01 -2.29
CA GLN A 319 -25.13 0.09 -2.86
C GLN A 319 -26.09 -0.98 -2.30
N MET A 320 -25.62 -2.21 -2.09
CA MET A 320 -26.43 -3.30 -1.53
C MET A 320 -26.73 -3.11 -0.03
N HIS A 321 -25.90 -2.37 0.69
CA HIS A 321 -26.16 -1.95 2.07
C HIS A 321 -27.06 -0.71 2.17
N GLY A 322 -27.33 -0.02 1.06
CA GLY A 322 -28.15 1.18 1.02
C GLY A 322 -27.61 2.29 1.93
N GLY A 323 -28.49 2.95 2.68
CA GLY A 323 -28.10 4.02 3.60
C GLY A 323 -27.05 3.62 4.64
N MET A 324 -27.05 2.37 5.12
CA MET A 324 -26.04 1.91 6.09
C MET A 324 -24.64 1.86 5.47
N GLY A 325 -24.53 1.55 4.17
CA GLY A 325 -23.25 1.45 3.47
C GLY A 325 -22.48 2.77 3.34
N ILE A 326 -23.16 3.91 3.46
CA ILE A 326 -22.54 5.25 3.42
C ILE A 326 -22.23 5.81 4.81
N THR A 327 -22.78 5.21 5.86
CA THR A 327 -22.46 5.55 7.25
C THR A 327 -21.19 4.84 7.70
N ASP A 328 -20.59 5.29 8.80
CA ASP A 328 -19.52 4.52 9.45
C ASP A 328 -20.09 3.45 10.40
N GLU A 329 -21.36 3.06 10.35
CA GLU A 329 -21.95 2.01 11.22
C GLU A 329 -21.46 0.61 10.85
N LEU A 330 -21.09 0.41 9.59
CA LEU A 330 -20.55 -0.83 9.05
C LEU A 330 -19.12 -0.63 8.54
N ALA A 331 -18.35 -1.71 8.50
CA ALA A 331 -16.97 -1.69 8.02
C ALA A 331 -16.86 -1.53 6.48
N ILE A 332 -17.96 -1.71 5.74
CA ILE A 332 -18.03 -1.62 4.27
C ILE A 332 -17.50 -0.28 3.74
N GLY A 333 -17.94 0.82 4.35
CA GLY A 333 -17.49 2.16 3.97
C GLY A 333 -15.99 2.37 4.22
N HIS A 334 -15.41 1.74 5.24
CA HIS A 334 -13.97 1.80 5.51
C HIS A 334 -13.17 1.05 4.43
N ALA A 335 -13.62 -0.15 4.05
CA ALA A 335 -12.97 -0.94 3.01
C ALA A 335 -13.02 -0.23 1.65
N LEU A 336 -14.17 0.34 1.26
CA LEU A 336 -14.27 1.16 0.04
C LEU A 336 -13.25 2.31 0.04
N LYS A 337 -13.18 3.06 1.15
CA LYS A 337 -12.26 4.20 1.23
C LYS A 337 -10.79 3.75 1.11
N ARG A 338 -10.42 2.60 1.69
CA ARG A 338 -9.08 2.02 1.54
C ARG A 338 -8.80 1.60 0.09
N VAL A 339 -9.75 0.96 -0.57
CA VAL A 339 -9.65 0.64 -2.01
C VAL A 339 -9.39 1.92 -2.82
N LEU A 340 -10.07 3.03 -2.55
CA LEU A 340 -9.85 4.29 -3.27
C LEU A 340 -8.42 4.86 -3.11
N VAL A 341 -7.78 4.63 -1.96
CA VAL A 341 -6.40 5.05 -1.71
C VAL A 341 -5.41 4.12 -2.41
N LEU A 342 -5.55 2.80 -2.23
CA LEU A 342 -4.71 1.78 -2.88
C LEU A 342 -4.80 1.84 -4.41
N ASP A 343 -5.97 2.14 -4.93
CA ASP A 343 -6.19 2.30 -6.36
C ASP A 343 -5.29 3.39 -6.96
N ARG A 344 -4.93 4.42 -6.20
CA ARG A 344 -4.06 5.51 -6.66
C ARG A 344 -2.58 5.33 -6.31
N LEU A 345 -2.27 4.38 -5.43
CA LEU A 345 -0.91 4.14 -4.97
C LEU A 345 -0.06 3.57 -6.12
N PHE A 346 1.01 4.28 -6.49
CA PHE A 346 1.89 3.99 -7.65
C PHE A 346 1.18 3.91 -9.01
N GLY A 347 0.05 4.60 -9.17
CA GLY A 347 -0.69 4.68 -10.43
C GLY A 347 -2.11 4.13 -10.31
N ASP A 348 -3.04 4.82 -10.98
CA ASP A 348 -4.41 4.35 -11.17
C ASP A 348 -4.54 3.35 -12.32
N ALA A 349 -5.76 2.84 -12.52
CA ALA A 349 -6.05 1.86 -13.56
C ALA A 349 -5.62 2.32 -14.96
N ASP A 350 -5.92 3.57 -15.33
CA ASP A 350 -5.55 4.12 -16.65
C ASP A 350 -4.03 4.21 -16.83
N THR A 351 -3.32 4.71 -15.82
CA THR A 351 -1.85 4.83 -15.87
C THR A 351 -1.20 3.44 -15.89
N ALA A 352 -1.66 2.52 -15.06
CA ALA A 352 -1.14 1.16 -15.02
C ALA A 352 -1.43 0.40 -16.33
N LEU A 353 -2.58 0.66 -16.97
CA LEU A 353 -2.90 0.08 -18.28
C LEU A 353 -2.01 0.66 -19.39
N ALA A 354 -1.72 1.97 -19.35
CA ALA A 354 -0.78 2.59 -20.27
C ALA A 354 0.64 2.00 -20.11
N ASP A 355 1.12 1.83 -18.87
CA ASP A 355 2.40 1.20 -18.58
C ASP A 355 2.46 -0.26 -19.06
N TYR A 356 1.37 -1.02 -18.88
CA TYR A 356 1.24 -2.39 -19.41
C TYR A 356 1.36 -2.44 -20.93
N ALA A 357 0.74 -1.47 -21.62
CA ALA A 357 0.79 -1.36 -23.07
C ALA A 357 2.16 -0.94 -23.59
N LEU A 358 2.86 -0.04 -22.89
CA LEU A 358 4.21 0.40 -23.26
C LEU A 358 5.29 -0.65 -23.01
N ALA A 359 5.07 -1.56 -22.07
CA ALA A 359 5.98 -2.68 -21.80
C ALA A 359 5.78 -3.89 -22.74
N ALA A 360 4.88 -3.78 -23.74
CA ALA A 360 4.53 -4.82 -24.71
C ALA A 360 5.50 -4.89 -25.90
#